data_AF-A0A947G1S4-F1
#
_entry.id   AF-A0A947G1S4-F1
#
_cell.length_a   1.000
_cell.length_b   1.000
_cell.length_c   1.000
_cell.angle_alpha   90.00
_cell.angle_beta   90.00
_cell.angle_gamma   90.00
#
_symmetry.space_group_name_H-M   'P 1'
#
loop_
_entity.id
_entity.type
_entity.pdbx_description
1 polymer ?
#
loop_
_entity_poly.entity_id
_entity_poly.type
_entity_poly.pdbx_seq_one_letter_code
_entity_poly.pdbx_strand_id
1 'polypeptide(L)' 'MANECEMSFADLFNLAKKRAWTPDEEREFAALDPQSRNTLVKQLAKDAGGIHTEDRLGTDGITYTAFWVEK' A
#
# COMPACT_ATOMS: atom_id res chain seq x y z
N MET A 1 16.83 11.08 -16.45
CA MET A 1 16.71 10.06 -15.39
C MET A 1 15.24 10.02 -15.00
N ALA A 2 14.51 8.97 -15.36
CA ALA A 2 13.10 8.83 -14.96
C ALA A 2 13.10 8.46 -13.47
N ASN A 3 12.55 9.34 -12.64
CA ASN A 3 12.47 9.13 -11.19
C ASN A 3 11.85 7.76 -10.91
N GLU A 4 12.65 6.92 -10.26
CA GLU A 4 12.35 5.53 -9.96
C GLU A 4 11.13 5.44 -9.04
N CYS A 5 10.01 5.04 -9.64
CA CYS A 5 8.85 4.34 -9.09
C CYS A 5 8.39 4.75 -7.69
N GLU A 6 7.54 5.78 -7.63
CA GLU A 6 6.51 5.84 -6.59
C GLU A 6 5.62 4.59 -6.75
N MET A 7 5.88 3.55 -5.95
CA MET A 7 5.12 2.30 -6.01
C MET A 7 3.67 2.59 -5.61
N SER A 8 2.73 2.41 -6.53
CA SER A 8 1.32 2.63 -6.24
C SER A 8 0.75 1.48 -5.39
N PHE A 9 -0.43 1.69 -4.79
CA PHE A 9 -1.15 0.60 -4.11
C PHE A 9 -1.47 -0.56 -5.06
N ALA A 10 -1.70 -0.26 -6.35
CA ALA A 10 -1.93 -1.27 -7.37
C ALA A 10 -0.68 -2.13 -7.59
N ASP A 11 0.51 -1.51 -7.63
CA ASP A 11 1.77 -2.24 -7.76
C ASP A 11 2.00 -3.14 -6.53
N LEU A 12 1.79 -2.60 -5.34
CA LEU A 12 1.88 -3.37 -4.09
C LEU A 12 0.94 -4.58 -4.10
N PHE A 13 -0.31 -4.38 -4.52
CA PHE A 13 -1.30 -5.43 -4.63
C PHE A 13 -0.89 -6.49 -5.67
N ASN A 14 -0.43 -6.05 -6.83
CA ASN A 14 0.01 -6.92 -7.91
C ASN A 14 1.20 -7.78 -7.50
N LEU A 15 2.16 -7.20 -6.77
CA LEU A 15 3.31 -7.91 -6.21
C LEU A 15 2.88 -8.94 -5.16
N ALA A 16 2.02 -8.55 -4.23
CA ALA A 16 1.55 -9.41 -3.15
C ALA A 16 0.66 -10.56 -3.63
N LYS A 17 -0.29 -10.29 -4.52
CA LYS A 17 -1.31 -11.25 -4.98
C LYS A 17 -0.96 -11.93 -6.30
N LYS A 18 0.12 -11.51 -6.97
CA LYS A 18 0.56 -12.01 -8.30
C LYS A 18 -0.55 -11.97 -9.36
N ARG A 19 -1.45 -10.99 -9.25
CA ARG A 19 -2.55 -10.74 -10.18
C ARG A 19 -2.89 -9.26 -10.21
N ALA A 20 -3.56 -8.83 -11.27
CA ALA A 20 -4.06 -7.46 -11.38
C ALA A 20 -5.08 -7.13 -10.28
N TRP A 21 -4.99 -5.89 -9.77
CA TRP A 21 -6.01 -5.28 -8.92
C TRP A 21 -7.26 -4.96 -9.75
N THR A 22 -8.43 -5.39 -9.29
CA THR A 22 -9.68 -5.15 -10.01
C THR A 22 -10.34 -3.83 -9.58
N PRO A 23 -11.18 -3.20 -10.43
CA PRO A 23 -11.86 -1.96 -10.09
C PRO A 23 -12.78 -2.05 -8.87
N ASP A 24 -13.43 -3.20 -8.65
CA ASP A 24 -14.24 -3.43 -7.47
C ASP A 24 -13.40 -3.45 -6.19
N GLU A 25 -12.24 -4.11 -6.21
CA GLU A 25 -11.33 -4.14 -5.06
C GLU A 25 -10.69 -2.79 -4.78
N GLU A 26 -10.39 -1.99 -5.81
CA GLU A 26 -9.93 -0.62 -5.64
C GLU A 26 -11.00 0.23 -4.95
N ARG A 27 -12.27 0.08 -5.36
CA ARG A 27 -13.39 0.76 -4.71
C ARG A 27 -13.59 0.31 -3.27
N GLU A 28 -13.52 -1.00 -3.00
CA GLU A 28 -13.61 -1.54 -1.65
C GLU A 28 -12.48 -1.00 -0.77
N PHE A 29 -11.24 -0.99 -1.27
CA PHE A 29 -10.10 -0.42 -0.57
C PHE A 29 -10.26 1.08 -0.30
N ALA A 30 -10.76 1.83 -1.28
CA ALA A 30 -11.05 3.25 -1.15
C ALA A 30 -12.25 3.56 -0.25
N ALA A 31 -13.07 2.56 0.10
CA ALA A 31 -14.17 2.68 1.05
C ALA A 31 -13.76 2.30 2.49
N LEU A 32 -12.65 1.56 2.66
CA LEU A 32 -12.14 1.18 3.99
C LEU A 32 -11.76 2.42 4.82
N ASP A 33 -11.88 2.32 6.13
CA ASP A 33 -11.33 3.31 7.05
C ASP A 33 -9.78 3.30 7.02
N PRO A 34 -9.12 4.37 7.46
CA PRO A 34 -7.66 4.47 7.44
C PRO A 34 -6.95 3.34 8.18
N GLN A 35 -7.49 2.85 9.30
CA GLN A 35 -6.88 1.79 10.10
C GLN A 35 -6.95 0.43 9.38
N SER A 36 -8.09 0.14 8.76
CA SER A 36 -8.26 -1.04 7.90
C SER A 36 -7.35 -1.00 6.68
N ARG A 37 -7.22 0.16 6.03
CA ARG A 37 -6.27 0.33 4.91
C ARG A 37 -4.84 0.07 5.33
N ASN A 38 -4.41 0.65 6.45
CA ASN A 38 -3.07 0.46 7.00
C ASN A 38 -2.76 -1.02 7.27
N THR A 39 -3.71 -1.72 7.90
CA THR A 39 -3.59 -3.17 8.13
C THR A 39 -3.39 -3.93 6.82
N LEU A 40 -4.20 -3.60 5.81
CA LEU A 40 -4.15 -4.26 4.52
C LEU A 40 -2.85 -3.97 3.78
N VAL A 41 -2.38 -2.72 3.79
CA VAL A 41 -1.09 -2.30 3.20
C VAL A 41 0.08 -3.05 3.84
N LYS A 42 0.11 -3.17 5.18
CA LYS A 42 1.15 -3.95 5.88
C LYS A 42 1.12 -5.41 5.49
N GLN A 43 -0.07 -5.98 5.36
CA GLN A 43 -0.23 -7.37 4.97
C GLN A 43 0.22 -7.61 3.52
N LEU A 44 -0.14 -6.72 2.59
CA LEU A 44 0.33 -6.80 1.21
C LEU A 44 1.86 -6.63 1.13
N ALA A 45 2.44 -5.69 1.88
CA ALA A 45 3.89 -5.50 1.94
C ALA A 45 4.61 -6.76 2.44
N LYS A 46 4.05 -7.41 3.47
CA LYS A 46 4.56 -8.68 3.99
C LYS A 46 4.43 -9.82 2.97
N ASP A 47 3.30 -9.90 2.27
CA ASP A 47 3.03 -10.92 1.24
C ASP A 47 3.95 -10.74 0.00
N ALA A 48 4.20 -9.49 -0.41
CA ALA A 48 5.06 -9.15 -1.54
C ALA A 48 6.54 -9.47 -1.27
N GLY A 49 7.00 -9.22 -0.04
CA GLY A 49 8.41 -9.35 0.34
C GLY A 49 9.26 -8.19 -0.22
N GLY A 50 10.25 -7.73 0.57
CA GLY A 50 11.12 -6.63 0.17
C GLY A 50 10.46 -5.24 0.18
N ILE A 51 9.26 -5.12 0.74
CA ILE A 51 8.56 -3.85 0.94
C ILE A 51 8.66 -3.45 2.42
N HIS A 52 9.15 -2.24 2.67
CA HIS A 52 9.18 -1.62 3.98
C HIS A 52 7.88 -0.87 4.24
N THR A 53 7.45 -0.85 5.49
CA THR A 53 6.27 -0.11 5.93
C THR A 53 6.55 0.68 7.18
N GLU A 54 6.08 1.92 7.25
CA GLU A 54 6.22 2.81 8.41
C GLU A 54 4.91 3.55 8.68
N ASP A 55 4.49 3.56 9.95
CA ASP A 55 3.33 4.32 10.38
C ASP A 55 3.70 5.78 10.62
N ARG A 56 2.99 6.69 9.95
CA ARG A 56 3.19 8.14 10.07
C ARG A 56 1.90 8.80 10.49
N LEU A 57 1.99 9.72 11.44
CA LEU A 57 0.86 10.56 11.84
C LEU A 57 0.69 11.68 10.80
N GLY A 58 -0.47 11.70 10.14
CA GLY A 58 -0.88 12.78 9.27
C GLY A 58 -1.12 14.08 10.05
N THR A 59 -1.09 15.21 9.35
CA THR A 59 -1.38 16.54 9.94
C THR A 59 -2.81 16.66 10.43
N ASP A 60 -3.69 15.81 9.94
CA ASP A 60 -5.09 15.60 10.30
C ASP A 60 -5.28 14.71 11.55
N GLY A 61 -4.20 14.17 12.12
CA GLY A 61 -4.24 13.33 13.31
C GLY A 61 -4.57 11.85 13.05
N ILE A 62 -4.69 11.45 11.78
CA ILE A 62 -4.88 10.05 11.40
C ILE A 62 -3.53 9.41 11.09
N THR A 63 -3.30 8.19 11.59
CA THR A 63 -2.12 7.42 11.24
C THR A 63 -2.30 6.80 9.85
N TYR A 64 -1.29 6.93 9.00
CA TYR A 64 -1.21 6.30 7.69
C TYR A 64 0.04 5.43 7.59
N THR A 65 -0.06 4.27 6.95
CA THR A 65 1.10 3.43 6.67
C THR A 65 1.72 3.83 5.33
N ALA A 66 2.90 4.44 5.39
CA ALA A 66 3.77 4.65 4.24
C ALA A 66 4.47 3.32 3.90
N PHE A 67 4.77 3.11 2.62
CA PHE A 67 5.46 1.90 2.16
C PHE A 67 6.38 2.20 0.97
N TRP A 68 7.51 1.49 0.87
CA TRP A 68 8.51 1.66 -0.20
C TRP A 68 9.36 0.41 -0.39
N VAL A 69 10.01 0.30 -1.55
CA VAL A 69 11.02 -0.73 -1.86
C VAL A 69 12.40 -0.13 -1.53
N GLU A 70 13.23 -0.81 -0.73
CA GLU A 70 14.67 -0.47 -0.65
C GLU A 70 15.38 -1.00 -1.91
N LYS A 71 16.17 -0.15 -2.57
CA LYS A 71 16.94 -0.50 -3.77
C LYS A 71 18.21 -1.27 -3.44
#